data_AF-A2BJU3-F1
#
_entry.id   AF-A2BJU3-F1
#
_cell.length_a   1.000
_cell.length_b   1.000
_cell.length_c   1.000
_cell.angle_alpha   90.00
_cell.angle_beta   90.00
_cell.angle_gamma   90.00
#
_symmetry.space_group_name_H-M   'P 1'
#
loop_
_entity.id
_entity.type
_entity.pdbx_description
1 polymer ?
#
loop_
_entity_poly.entity_id
_entity_poly.type
_entity_poly.pdbx_seq_one_letter_code
_entity_poly.pdbx_strand_id
1 'polypeptide(L)'
;MSSYTVELVGRIERLYGLLAGVGGYYVFECWRGRCSSRIEVPRSYAGVVESIPGIVFSRSRSCSDGPLLPPPRSASVGGRAFLDTNAPGLGVIIGFSGVEPVYLPIEDLYRHVAILGATGSGKTHTAARIAACASLLGVRVVIVDWHGEYPSLLERVGARYTVLRGSKLPRVAMLSELLLLEESIAGIEKVLELSQFQSTLLAAVLALGSRPKLHTAKSLTDVLAGRVPGDVLDRAPERLAENTLQALLDVMKEMYQSLNEASKAEKEIWLAVIRRLSHLAMSDYADLIRLYGGEPLAETRENPVVLDVSSIRSPRIRKLYTLLLIQQLYSLALRGKIENTVIVVDEAQHILLTPTVTELLAEARKYGLGLVAVTQSPRLIEEYGLHNFNTIIVHRLSSANDRAVAAQLLGDRDLADIIGRLKPGEAIVSMQQAETPIPITVRLEKPCS
;
A
#
# COMPACT_ATOMS: atom_id res chain seq x y z
N MET A 1 -10.65 17.86 -32.74
CA MET A 1 -10.92 18.24 -31.32
C MET A 1 -9.57 18.44 -30.66
N SER A 2 -9.31 19.58 -30.03
CA SER A 2 -8.01 19.84 -29.38
C SER A 2 -7.77 18.84 -28.24
N SER A 3 -6.51 18.56 -27.89
CA SER A 3 -6.13 17.71 -26.74
C SER A 3 -6.88 18.11 -25.45
N TYR A 4 -7.10 19.41 -25.27
CA TYR A 4 -7.87 20.02 -24.19
C TYR A 4 -9.34 19.55 -24.10
N THR A 5 -10.00 19.23 -25.22
CA THR A 5 -11.41 18.81 -25.22
C THR A 5 -11.57 17.38 -24.70
N VAL A 6 -10.54 16.55 -24.87
CA VAL A 6 -10.54 15.13 -24.45
C VAL A 6 -10.30 15.02 -22.94
N GLU A 7 -9.41 15.85 -22.40
CA GLU A 7 -9.08 15.87 -20.98
C GLU A 7 -10.22 16.42 -20.09
N LEU A 8 -10.91 17.45 -20.59
CA LEU A 8 -12.08 18.07 -19.93
C LEU A 8 -13.24 17.07 -19.80
N VAL A 9 -13.50 16.32 -20.87
CA VAL A 9 -14.49 15.24 -20.87
C VAL A 9 -14.12 14.19 -19.82
N GLY A 10 -12.87 13.77 -19.76
CA GLY A 10 -12.42 12.78 -18.79
C GLY A 10 -12.57 13.24 -17.32
N ARG A 11 -12.46 14.55 -17.04
CA ARG A 11 -12.70 15.12 -15.70
C ARG A 11 -14.19 15.17 -15.35
N ILE A 12 -15.05 15.50 -16.30
CA ILE A 12 -16.50 15.49 -16.13
C ILE A 12 -17.03 14.06 -15.95
N GLU A 13 -16.52 13.10 -16.74
CA GLU A 13 -16.82 11.67 -16.59
C GLU A 13 -16.35 11.13 -15.22
N ARG A 14 -15.22 11.62 -14.70
CA ARG A 14 -14.76 11.32 -13.33
C ARG A 14 -15.67 11.90 -12.25
N LEU A 15 -16.15 13.14 -12.39
CA LEU A 15 -17.13 13.72 -11.47
C LEU A 15 -18.44 12.91 -11.49
N TYR A 16 -18.91 12.48 -12.66
CA TYR A 16 -20.08 11.61 -12.77
C TYR A 16 -19.85 10.22 -12.17
N GLY A 17 -18.66 9.64 -12.34
CA GLY A 17 -18.27 8.40 -11.67
C GLY A 17 -18.25 8.55 -10.15
N LEU A 18 -17.76 9.68 -9.65
CA LEU A 18 -17.70 10.01 -8.22
C LEU A 18 -19.11 10.20 -7.63
N LEU A 19 -20.00 10.91 -8.34
CA LEU A 19 -21.41 11.05 -7.98
C LEU A 19 -22.14 9.70 -7.97
N ALA A 20 -21.95 8.88 -9.01
CA ALA A 20 -22.53 7.54 -9.08
C ALA A 20 -22.04 6.64 -7.93
N GLY A 21 -20.76 6.74 -7.55
CA GLY A 21 -20.16 5.98 -6.45
C GLY A 21 -20.71 6.34 -5.06
N VAL A 22 -21.23 7.55 -4.87
CA VAL A 22 -21.86 8.01 -3.61
C VAL A 22 -23.40 8.01 -3.66
N GLY A 23 -24.00 7.47 -4.73
CA GLY A 23 -25.46 7.46 -4.93
C GLY A 23 -26.06 8.83 -5.25
N GLY A 24 -25.23 9.77 -5.71
CA GLY A 24 -25.63 11.07 -6.18
C GLY A 24 -25.95 11.10 -7.67
N TYR A 25 -26.78 12.05 -8.07
CA TYR A 25 -27.17 12.26 -9.46
C TYR A 25 -27.19 13.74 -9.80
N TYR A 26 -26.87 14.02 -11.06
CA TYR A 26 -26.89 15.36 -11.62
C TYR A 26 -28.26 15.61 -12.25
N VAL A 27 -28.92 16.67 -11.82
CA VAL A 27 -30.24 17.08 -12.31
C VAL A 27 -30.08 18.37 -13.12
N PHE A 28 -30.51 18.33 -14.37
CA PHE A 28 -30.53 19.47 -15.27
C PHE A 28 -31.96 19.68 -15.75
N GLU A 29 -32.51 20.85 -15.45
CA GLU A 29 -33.88 21.22 -15.82
C GLU A 29 -33.82 22.51 -16.63
N CYS A 30 -34.51 22.54 -17.77
CA CYS A 30 -34.64 23.75 -18.57
C CYS A 30 -36.11 24.02 -18.92
N TRP A 31 -36.60 25.20 -18.54
CA TRP A 31 -38.00 25.59 -18.76
C TRP A 31 -38.07 27.04 -19.26
N ARG A 32 -38.70 27.25 -20.42
CA ARG A 32 -38.85 28.56 -21.09
C ARG A 32 -37.56 29.37 -21.19
N GLY A 33 -36.47 28.73 -21.63
CA GLY A 33 -35.18 29.40 -21.88
C GLY A 33 -34.35 29.70 -20.63
N ARG A 34 -34.79 29.25 -19.44
CA ARG A 34 -33.98 29.27 -18.22
C ARG A 34 -33.59 27.84 -17.86
N CYS A 35 -32.30 27.58 -17.87
CA CYS A 35 -31.74 26.29 -17.48
C CYS A 35 -31.09 26.39 -16.08
N SER A 36 -31.26 25.35 -15.28
CA SER A 36 -30.63 25.19 -13.97
C SER A 36 -30.05 23.79 -13.83
N SER A 37 -28.88 23.70 -13.24
CA SER A 37 -28.24 22.44 -12.87
C SER A 37 -28.12 22.34 -11.35
N ARG A 38 -28.40 21.17 -10.78
CA ARG A 38 -28.13 20.87 -9.38
C ARG A 38 -27.56 19.47 -9.24
N ILE A 39 -26.69 19.28 -8.25
CA ILE A 39 -26.18 17.98 -7.86
C ILE A 39 -26.99 17.54 -6.64
N GLU A 40 -27.65 16.39 -6.74
CA GLU A 40 -28.32 15.76 -5.62
C GLU A 40 -27.44 14.64 -5.09
N VAL A 41 -27.07 14.73 -3.81
CA VAL A 41 -26.31 13.70 -3.10
C VAL A 41 -26.98 13.43 -1.76
N PRO A 42 -26.82 12.22 -1.18
CA PRO A 42 -27.25 11.97 0.19
C PRO A 42 -26.62 13.00 1.15
N ARG A 43 -27.36 13.43 2.19
CA ARG A 43 -26.94 14.50 3.12
C ARG A 43 -25.56 14.29 3.74
N SER A 44 -25.12 13.03 3.91
CA SER A 44 -23.80 12.68 4.40
C SER A 44 -22.65 13.12 3.49
N TYR A 45 -22.91 13.41 2.21
CA TYR A 45 -21.93 13.75 1.19
C TYR A 45 -22.04 15.20 0.70
N ALA A 46 -22.99 16.00 1.21
CA ALA A 46 -23.19 17.38 0.78
C ALA A 46 -21.93 18.25 0.97
N GLY A 47 -21.28 18.16 2.14
CA GLY A 47 -20.03 18.89 2.40
C GLY A 47 -18.87 18.45 1.51
N VAL A 48 -18.84 17.17 1.11
CA VAL A 48 -17.79 16.64 0.22
C VAL A 48 -17.90 17.28 -1.17
N VAL A 49 -19.11 17.35 -1.74
CA VAL A 49 -19.31 18.00 -3.05
C VAL A 49 -19.08 19.51 -2.95
N GLU A 50 -19.42 20.14 -1.82
CA GLU A 50 -19.16 21.56 -1.55
C GLU A 50 -17.66 21.90 -1.50
N SER A 51 -16.82 20.94 -1.12
CA SER A 51 -15.37 21.12 -0.97
C SER A 51 -14.54 20.92 -2.27
N ILE A 52 -15.17 20.50 -3.39
CA ILE A 52 -14.47 20.23 -4.65
C ILE A 52 -14.09 21.57 -5.34
N PRO A 53 -12.79 21.84 -5.58
CA PRO A 53 -12.35 23.07 -6.24
C PRO A 53 -12.97 23.22 -7.64
N GLY A 54 -13.57 24.39 -7.91
CA GLY A 54 -14.20 24.71 -9.20
C GLY A 54 -15.72 24.49 -9.25
N ILE A 55 -16.34 23.98 -8.17
CA ILE A 55 -17.81 23.92 -8.04
C ILE A 55 -18.29 25.12 -7.21
N VAL A 56 -19.09 26.01 -7.81
CA VAL A 56 -19.63 27.21 -7.13
C VAL A 56 -21.08 26.96 -6.72
N PHE A 57 -21.37 27.04 -5.42
CA PHE A 57 -22.73 26.87 -4.88
C PHE A 57 -23.38 28.22 -4.60
N SER A 58 -24.47 28.54 -5.32
CA SER A 58 -25.30 29.71 -4.99
C SER A 58 -26.34 29.35 -3.94
N ARG A 59 -26.40 30.12 -2.84
CA ARG A 59 -27.49 30.05 -1.85
C ARG A 59 -28.71 30.91 -2.22
N SER A 60 -28.69 31.61 -3.35
CA SER A 60 -29.85 32.36 -3.84
C SER A 60 -30.68 31.53 -4.82
N ARG A 61 -32.01 31.60 -4.71
CA ARG A 61 -32.93 31.05 -5.73
C ARG A 61 -32.89 31.83 -7.06
N SER A 62 -31.96 32.78 -7.23
CA SER A 62 -31.73 33.49 -8.48
C SER A 62 -30.53 32.87 -9.20
N CYS A 63 -30.82 31.95 -10.11
CA CYS A 63 -29.86 31.44 -11.09
C CYS A 63 -29.56 32.56 -12.09
N SER A 64 -28.44 33.26 -11.94
CA SER A 64 -27.93 34.12 -13.03
C SER A 64 -26.41 34.26 -13.11
N ASP A 65 -25.61 34.01 -12.07
CA ASP A 65 -24.20 34.47 -12.09
C ASP A 65 -23.14 33.44 -11.62
N GLY A 66 -23.40 32.13 -11.75
CA GLY A 66 -22.42 31.07 -11.46
C GLY A 66 -22.25 30.07 -12.62
N PRO A 67 -21.07 29.43 -12.80
CA PRO A 67 -20.79 28.59 -13.96
C PRO A 67 -21.65 27.31 -13.94
N LEU A 68 -22.39 27.07 -15.02
CA LEU A 68 -23.17 25.85 -15.25
C LEU A 68 -22.25 24.70 -15.67
N LEU A 69 -22.28 23.57 -14.94
CA LEU A 69 -21.60 22.34 -15.35
C LEU A 69 -22.29 21.74 -16.60
N PRO A 70 -21.58 21.23 -17.63
CA PRO A 70 -22.22 20.60 -18.78
C PRO A 70 -22.96 19.34 -18.37
N PRO A 71 -24.06 18.96 -19.02
CA PRO A 71 -24.71 17.67 -18.78
C PRO A 71 -23.90 16.50 -19.39
N PRO A 72 -24.10 15.25 -18.93
CA PRO A 72 -23.36 14.10 -19.44
C PRO A 72 -23.59 13.89 -20.94
N ARG A 73 -22.65 13.24 -21.64
CA ARG A 73 -22.65 13.05 -23.10
C ARG A 73 -23.91 12.40 -23.69
N SER A 74 -24.76 11.78 -22.88
CA SER A 74 -26.07 11.24 -23.26
C SER A 74 -27.21 12.26 -23.24
N ALA A 75 -26.98 13.48 -22.76
CA ALA A 75 -27.96 14.56 -22.72
C ALA A 75 -27.87 15.42 -23.99
N SER A 76 -28.96 15.45 -24.75
CA SER A 76 -29.08 16.29 -25.93
C SER A 76 -29.18 17.78 -25.55
N VAL A 77 -28.46 18.60 -26.34
CA VAL A 77 -28.57 20.06 -26.55
C VAL A 77 -27.52 20.95 -25.84
N GLY A 78 -26.44 21.24 -26.60
CA GLY A 78 -26.01 22.60 -27.01
C GLY A 78 -25.47 23.60 -25.96
N GLY A 79 -24.14 23.74 -25.89
CA GLY A 79 -23.47 24.95 -25.35
C GLY A 79 -22.11 24.67 -24.71
N ARG A 80 -21.05 25.42 -25.10
CA ARG A 80 -19.67 25.28 -24.58
C ARG A 80 -19.46 26.14 -23.32
N ALA A 81 -18.68 25.63 -22.36
CA ALA A 81 -18.15 26.39 -21.23
C ALA A 81 -16.67 26.02 -20.95
N PHE A 82 -15.88 27.00 -20.49
CA PHE A 82 -14.44 26.91 -20.20
C PHE A 82 -14.18 26.90 -18.69
N LEU A 83 -13.09 26.24 -18.27
CA LEU A 83 -12.63 26.08 -16.88
C LEU A 83 -11.32 26.84 -16.67
N ASP A 84 -11.18 27.46 -15.50
CA ASP A 84 -9.98 28.17 -15.05
C ASP A 84 -8.78 27.20 -14.92
N THR A 85 -7.69 27.52 -15.63
CA THR A 85 -6.49 26.69 -15.76
C THR A 85 -5.51 26.83 -14.60
N ASN A 86 -5.80 27.67 -13.61
CA ASN A 86 -4.91 27.93 -12.46
C ASN A 86 -5.31 27.24 -11.14
N ALA A 87 -6.36 26.40 -11.15
CA ALA A 87 -6.70 25.59 -9.97
C ALA A 87 -5.77 24.37 -9.85
N PRO A 88 -5.06 24.16 -8.71
CA PRO A 88 -4.24 22.97 -8.51
C PRO A 88 -5.10 21.70 -8.57
N GLY A 89 -4.55 20.62 -9.10
CA GLY A 89 -5.26 19.37 -9.39
C GLY A 89 -5.92 18.70 -8.18
N LEU A 90 -6.70 17.64 -8.44
CA LEU A 90 -7.26 16.78 -7.39
C LEU A 90 -6.14 16.27 -6.46
N GLY A 91 -6.27 16.51 -5.16
CA GLY A 91 -5.25 16.16 -4.17
C GLY A 91 -5.83 15.84 -2.80
N VAL A 92 -5.07 15.10 -2.00
CA VAL A 92 -5.40 14.73 -0.63
C VAL A 92 -4.98 15.85 0.32
N ILE A 93 -5.91 16.35 1.14
CA ILE A 93 -5.58 17.31 2.19
C ILE A 93 -4.78 16.61 3.30
N ILE A 94 -3.49 16.92 3.41
CA ILE A 94 -2.61 16.33 4.43
C ILE A 94 -2.59 17.12 5.74
N GLY A 95 -2.87 18.43 5.69
CA GLY A 95 -2.91 19.31 6.85
C GLY A 95 -3.11 20.76 6.46
N PHE A 96 -2.85 21.67 7.40
CA PHE A 96 -3.02 23.12 7.21
C PHE A 96 -1.74 23.87 7.58
N SER A 97 -1.30 24.81 6.74
CA SER A 97 -0.30 25.81 7.09
C SER A 97 -1.03 27.09 7.50
N GLY A 98 -1.12 27.32 8.82
CA GLY A 98 -2.03 28.35 9.35
C GLY A 98 -3.50 27.99 9.05
N VAL A 99 -4.11 28.73 8.13
CA VAL A 99 -5.50 28.51 7.65
C VAL A 99 -5.55 27.87 6.27
N GLU A 100 -4.44 27.80 5.56
CA GLU A 100 -4.39 27.32 4.18
C GLU A 100 -4.24 25.79 4.15
N PRO A 101 -5.13 25.07 3.45
CA PRO A 101 -4.98 23.62 3.29
C PRO A 101 -3.78 23.29 2.41
N VAL A 102 -2.98 22.31 2.85
CA VAL A 102 -1.87 21.76 2.08
C VAL A 102 -2.34 20.46 1.43
N TYR A 103 -2.19 20.38 0.11
CA TYR A 103 -2.62 19.25 -0.70
C TYR A 103 -1.43 18.42 -1.15
N LEU A 104 -1.58 17.10 -1.08
CA LEU A 104 -0.71 16.13 -1.73
C LEU A 104 -1.38 15.66 -3.03
N PRO A 105 -0.80 15.90 -4.21
CA PRO A 105 -1.33 15.40 -5.47
C PRO A 105 -1.55 13.89 -5.43
N ILE A 106 -2.61 13.39 -6.06
CA ILE A 106 -2.90 11.94 -6.09
C ILE A 106 -1.75 11.18 -6.75
N GLU A 107 -1.16 11.75 -7.81
CA GLU A 107 -0.05 11.16 -8.55
C GLU A 107 1.18 10.93 -7.67
N ASP A 108 1.38 11.78 -6.66
CA ASP A 108 2.50 11.70 -5.73
C ASP A 108 2.32 10.57 -4.72
N LEU A 109 1.09 10.12 -4.45
CA LEU A 109 0.85 8.91 -3.65
C LEU A 109 1.46 7.66 -4.30
N TYR A 110 1.49 7.61 -5.64
CA TYR A 110 2.10 6.51 -6.40
C TYR A 110 3.62 6.63 -6.49
N ARG A 111 4.21 7.75 -6.05
CA ARG A 111 5.66 7.99 -5.99
C ARG A 111 6.23 7.87 -4.58
N HIS A 112 5.48 7.17 -3.73
CA HIS A 112 5.76 6.87 -2.34
C HIS A 112 5.80 8.09 -1.41
N VAL A 113 5.27 7.89 -0.21
CA VAL A 113 5.21 8.86 0.88
C VAL A 113 5.87 8.24 2.11
N ALA A 114 6.79 8.96 2.73
CA ALA A 114 7.35 8.58 4.04
C ALA A 114 6.73 9.45 5.14
N ILE A 115 6.25 8.83 6.21
CA ILE A 115 5.74 9.51 7.40
C ILE A 115 6.59 9.11 8.61
N LEU A 116 7.32 10.09 9.17
CA LEU A 116 8.30 9.92 10.22
C LEU A 116 7.83 10.54 11.52
N GLY A 117 8.10 9.89 12.65
CA GLY A 117 7.83 10.49 13.96
C GLY A 117 7.96 9.51 15.11
N ALA A 118 8.12 10.04 16.33
CA ALA A 118 8.11 9.25 17.56
C ALA A 118 6.69 8.74 17.89
N THR A 119 6.58 7.81 18.83
CA THR A 119 5.29 7.41 19.41
C THR A 119 4.50 8.61 19.93
N GLY A 120 3.20 8.69 19.62
CA GLY A 120 2.33 9.78 20.05
C GLY A 120 2.55 11.12 19.34
N SER A 121 3.38 11.18 18.30
CA SER A 121 3.66 12.42 17.55
C SER A 121 2.57 12.80 16.53
N GLY A 122 1.70 11.86 16.15
CA GLY A 122 0.63 12.05 15.17
C GLY A 122 0.83 11.29 13.85
N LYS A 123 1.93 10.54 13.68
CA LYS A 123 2.23 9.79 12.45
C LYS A 123 1.07 8.91 11.93
N THR A 124 0.46 8.09 12.79
CA THR A 124 -0.66 7.21 12.43
C THR A 124 -1.91 8.01 12.08
N HIS A 125 -2.12 9.19 12.72
CA HIS A 125 -3.25 10.07 12.42
C HIS A 125 -3.14 10.65 11.01
N THR A 126 -1.94 11.09 10.62
CA THR A 126 -1.65 11.58 9.27
C THR A 126 -1.84 10.49 8.23
N ALA A 127 -1.34 9.27 8.50
CA ALA A 127 -1.52 8.13 7.61
C ALA A 127 -3.00 7.77 7.43
N ALA A 128 -3.78 7.73 8.51
CA ALA A 128 -5.23 7.47 8.46
C ALA A 128 -5.99 8.55 7.68
N ARG A 129 -5.61 9.83 7.86
CA ARG A 129 -6.17 10.94 7.08
C ARG A 129 -5.88 10.79 5.59
N ILE A 130 -4.62 10.51 5.22
CA ILE A 130 -4.22 10.28 3.84
C ILE A 130 -5.01 9.11 3.24
N ALA A 131 -5.08 7.99 3.96
CA ALA A 131 -5.82 6.81 3.55
C ALA A 131 -7.31 7.09 3.29
N ALA A 132 -7.97 7.79 4.21
CA ALA A 132 -9.38 8.15 4.10
C ALA A 132 -9.64 9.08 2.90
N CYS A 133 -8.86 10.16 2.78
CA CYS A 133 -9.00 11.11 1.68
C CYS A 133 -8.71 10.47 0.32
N ALA A 134 -7.62 9.69 0.22
CA ALA A 134 -7.26 8.98 -1.01
C ALA A 134 -8.38 8.02 -1.43
N SER A 135 -8.96 7.31 -0.46
CA SER A 135 -10.08 6.40 -0.70
C SER A 135 -11.32 7.10 -1.26
N LEU A 136 -11.67 8.28 -0.74
CA LEU A 136 -12.78 9.09 -1.26
C LEU A 136 -12.55 9.58 -2.69
N LEU A 137 -11.28 9.77 -3.07
CA LEU A 137 -10.86 10.16 -4.42
C LEU A 137 -10.76 8.97 -5.38
N GLY A 138 -11.21 7.78 -4.98
CA GLY A 138 -11.22 6.58 -5.81
C GLY A 138 -9.89 5.80 -5.84
N VAL A 139 -8.89 6.21 -5.06
CA VAL A 139 -7.64 5.46 -4.90
C VAL A 139 -7.92 4.23 -4.07
N ARG A 140 -7.51 3.04 -4.54
CA ARG A 140 -7.63 1.82 -3.73
C ARG A 140 -6.60 1.85 -2.61
N VAL A 141 -7.02 1.76 -1.36
CA VAL A 141 -6.11 1.84 -0.21
C VAL A 141 -6.14 0.54 0.59
N VAL A 142 -4.96 -0.01 0.82
CA VAL A 142 -4.74 -1.19 1.67
C VAL A 142 -3.85 -0.78 2.83
N ILE A 143 -4.32 -0.93 4.07
CA ILE A 143 -3.59 -0.56 5.28
C ILE A 143 -3.11 -1.83 5.96
N VAL A 144 -1.81 -1.97 6.20
CA VAL A 144 -1.23 -3.01 7.05
C VAL A 144 -1.04 -2.44 8.45
N ASP A 145 -1.96 -2.78 9.35
CA ASP A 145 -2.05 -2.22 10.69
C ASP A 145 -1.36 -3.11 11.72
N TRP A 146 -0.21 -2.65 12.23
CA TRP A 146 0.63 -3.40 13.17
C TRP A 146 0.15 -3.34 14.61
N HIS A 147 -0.60 -2.29 14.98
CA HIS A 147 -1.00 -2.00 16.36
C HIS A 147 -2.51 -2.02 16.57
N GLY A 148 -3.31 -2.08 15.51
CA GLY A 148 -4.77 -2.08 15.56
C GLY A 148 -5.37 -0.68 15.76
N GLU A 149 -4.63 0.38 15.44
CA GLU A 149 -5.05 1.77 15.70
C GLU A 149 -5.96 2.33 14.60
N TYR A 150 -5.84 1.86 13.37
CA TYR A 150 -6.45 2.49 12.20
C TYR A 150 -7.99 2.48 12.20
N PRO A 151 -8.70 1.42 12.61
CA PRO A 151 -10.16 1.43 12.63
C PRO A 151 -10.73 2.63 13.41
N SER A 152 -10.21 2.86 14.62
CA SER A 152 -10.64 3.98 15.47
C SER A 152 -10.35 5.36 14.84
N LEU A 153 -9.23 5.48 14.12
CA LEU A 153 -8.84 6.71 13.44
C LEU A 153 -9.70 6.97 12.20
N LEU A 154 -10.00 5.92 11.44
CA LEU A 154 -10.88 5.96 10.27
C LEU A 154 -12.32 6.32 10.64
N GLU A 155 -12.84 5.80 11.76
CA GLU A 155 -14.15 6.21 12.32
C GLU A 155 -14.18 7.70 12.69
N ARG A 156 -13.11 8.21 13.32
CA ARG A 156 -13.02 9.63 13.71
C ARG A 156 -13.03 10.56 12.51
N VAL A 157 -12.42 10.12 11.40
CA VAL A 157 -12.52 10.81 10.11
C VAL A 157 -13.76 10.37 9.31
N GLY A 158 -14.70 9.62 9.87
CA GLY A 158 -15.95 9.27 9.18
C GLY A 158 -15.78 8.53 7.85
N ALA A 159 -14.66 7.84 7.66
CA ALA A 159 -14.46 6.99 6.49
C ALA A 159 -15.25 5.68 6.66
N ARG A 160 -15.82 5.15 5.57
CA ARG A 160 -16.23 3.74 5.53
C ARG A 160 -15.01 2.89 5.28
N TYR A 161 -14.89 1.75 5.94
CA TYR A 161 -13.72 0.87 5.79
C TYR A 161 -14.11 -0.57 6.14
N THR A 162 -13.35 -1.52 5.60
CA THR A 162 -13.44 -2.93 5.98
C THR A 162 -12.21 -3.31 6.80
N VAL A 163 -12.38 -4.11 7.85
CA VAL A 163 -11.27 -4.69 8.64
C VAL A 163 -11.23 -6.20 8.48
N LEU A 164 -10.07 -6.72 8.11
CA LEU A 164 -9.75 -8.14 8.06
C LEU A 164 -8.75 -8.45 9.18
N ARG A 165 -9.05 -9.48 9.98
CA ARG A 165 -8.26 -9.89 11.15
C ARG A 165 -8.33 -11.39 11.37
N GLY A 166 -7.33 -11.97 12.02
CA GLY A 166 -7.31 -13.40 12.31
C GLY A 166 -7.42 -14.24 11.03
N SER A 167 -8.30 -15.25 11.03
CA SER A 167 -8.55 -16.13 9.87
C SER A 167 -9.20 -15.43 8.66
N LYS A 168 -9.69 -14.19 8.83
CA LYS A 168 -10.23 -13.38 7.72
C LYS A 168 -9.15 -12.61 6.97
N LEU A 169 -7.91 -12.59 7.46
CA LEU A 169 -6.79 -12.01 6.72
C LEU A 169 -6.62 -12.75 5.38
N PRO A 170 -6.28 -12.04 4.30
CA PRO A 170 -6.06 -12.67 3.02
C PRO A 170 -4.90 -13.67 3.09
N ARG A 171 -5.03 -14.78 2.37
CA ARG A 171 -3.95 -15.76 2.26
C ARG A 171 -2.87 -15.21 1.33
N VAL A 172 -1.62 -15.25 1.81
CA VAL A 172 -0.41 -14.87 1.08
C VAL A 172 0.38 -16.11 0.69
N ALA A 173 1.28 -15.99 -0.28
CA ALA A 173 2.05 -17.11 -0.83
C ALA A 173 3.54 -16.83 -0.71
N MET A 174 4.33 -17.86 -0.38
CA MET A 174 5.78 -17.80 -0.34
C MET A 174 6.39 -17.53 -1.73
N LEU A 175 5.82 -18.12 -2.77
CA LEU A 175 6.25 -17.89 -4.15
C LEU A 175 5.19 -17.12 -4.94
N SER A 176 5.64 -16.02 -5.53
CA SER A 176 4.88 -15.30 -6.54
C SER A 176 5.12 -15.95 -7.91
N GLU A 177 4.06 -16.18 -8.69
CA GLU A 177 4.17 -16.77 -10.03
C GLU A 177 4.93 -15.89 -11.05
N LEU A 178 5.22 -14.64 -10.70
CA LEU A 178 5.80 -13.63 -11.60
C LEU A 178 7.14 -13.07 -11.13
N LEU A 179 7.49 -13.26 -9.87
CA LEU A 179 8.82 -12.90 -9.40
C LEU A 179 9.76 -14.05 -9.71
N LEU A 180 11.03 -13.73 -9.98
CA LEU A 180 12.04 -14.76 -10.01
C LEU A 180 12.07 -15.46 -8.64
N LEU A 181 12.43 -16.75 -8.64
CA LEU A 181 12.50 -17.52 -7.40
C LEU A 181 13.46 -16.87 -6.40
N GLU A 182 14.60 -16.38 -6.91
CA GLU A 182 15.62 -15.67 -6.15
C GLU A 182 15.06 -14.40 -5.50
N GLU A 183 14.29 -13.60 -6.23
CA GLU A 183 13.63 -12.39 -5.72
C GLU A 183 12.59 -12.73 -4.65
N SER A 184 11.76 -13.77 -4.88
CA SER A 184 10.75 -14.22 -3.91
C SER A 184 11.41 -14.65 -2.59
N ILE A 185 12.55 -15.34 -2.69
CA ILE A 185 13.24 -15.94 -1.55
C ILE A 185 14.16 -14.96 -0.83
N ALA A 186 14.76 -13.99 -1.51
CA ALA A 186 15.65 -13.02 -0.89
C ALA A 186 15.00 -12.32 0.32
N GLY A 187 13.71 -11.97 0.20
CA GLY A 187 12.99 -11.39 1.33
C GLY A 187 12.68 -12.39 2.44
N ILE A 188 12.34 -13.63 2.09
CA ILE A 188 12.09 -14.71 3.06
C ILE A 188 13.39 -15.03 3.83
N GLU A 189 14.53 -15.08 3.14
CA GLU A 189 15.86 -15.26 3.72
C GLU A 189 16.13 -14.23 4.81
N LYS A 190 15.87 -12.95 4.52
CA LYS A 190 16.07 -11.87 5.48
C LYS A 190 15.15 -11.99 6.70
N VAL A 191 13.87 -12.29 6.50
CA VAL A 191 12.87 -12.36 7.59
C VAL A 191 13.04 -13.61 8.46
N LEU A 192 13.37 -14.74 7.84
CA LEU A 192 13.62 -16.01 8.53
C LEU A 192 15.07 -16.17 9.00
N GLU A 193 15.94 -15.20 8.70
CA GLU A 193 17.36 -15.20 9.05
C GLU A 193 18.04 -16.49 8.57
N LEU A 194 17.78 -16.86 7.31
CA LEU A 194 18.39 -18.02 6.67
C LEU A 194 19.79 -17.65 6.18
N SER A 195 20.72 -18.62 6.17
CA SER A 195 21.94 -18.48 5.38
C SER A 195 21.65 -18.71 3.90
N GLN A 196 22.55 -18.27 3.01
CA GLN A 196 22.44 -18.51 1.57
C GLN A 196 22.22 -20.00 1.22
N PHE A 197 22.88 -20.92 1.93
CA PHE A 197 22.66 -22.36 1.74
C PHE A 197 21.26 -22.81 2.18
N GLN A 198 20.74 -22.24 3.27
CA GLN A 198 19.42 -22.56 3.79
C GLN A 198 18.31 -21.99 2.89
N SER A 199 18.49 -20.79 2.34
CA SER A 199 17.56 -20.19 1.39
C SER A 199 17.57 -20.90 0.05
N THR A 200 18.75 -21.29 -0.46
CA THR A 200 18.90 -22.12 -1.67
C THR A 200 18.24 -23.50 -1.49
N LEU A 201 18.40 -24.13 -0.33
CA LEU A 201 17.72 -25.39 -0.02
C LEU A 201 16.20 -25.23 -0.03
N LEU A 202 15.68 -24.20 0.66
CA LEU A 202 14.25 -23.90 0.65
C LEU A 202 13.73 -23.64 -0.77
N ALA A 203 14.51 -22.90 -1.57
CA ALA A 203 14.25 -22.64 -2.98
C ALA A 203 14.10 -23.92 -3.79
N ALA A 204 15.06 -24.83 -3.65
CA ALA A 204 15.09 -26.10 -4.37
C ALA A 204 13.86 -26.97 -4.04
N VAL A 205 13.47 -27.04 -2.77
CA VAL A 205 12.29 -27.82 -2.37
C VAL A 205 10.99 -27.20 -2.89
N LEU A 206 10.84 -25.87 -2.80
CA LEU A 206 9.68 -25.17 -3.36
C LEU A 206 9.66 -25.24 -4.90
N ALA A 207 10.81 -25.34 -5.57
CA ALA A 207 10.86 -25.51 -7.01
C ALA A 207 10.24 -26.84 -7.48
N LEU A 208 10.24 -27.88 -6.64
CA LEU A 208 9.64 -29.19 -6.97
C LEU A 208 8.12 -29.14 -7.14
N GLY A 209 7.42 -28.31 -6.35
CA GLY A 209 5.96 -28.15 -6.46
C GLY A 209 5.54 -27.06 -7.44
N SER A 210 6.50 -26.32 -8.00
CA SER A 210 6.23 -25.23 -8.91
C SER A 210 5.81 -25.76 -10.30
N ARG A 211 4.72 -25.22 -10.87
CA ARG A 211 4.30 -25.53 -12.26
C ARG A 211 5.36 -25.04 -13.28
N PRO A 212 5.39 -25.53 -14.53
CA PRO A 212 6.58 -25.56 -15.43
C PRO A 212 7.17 -24.22 -15.90
N LYS A 213 6.75 -23.07 -15.35
CA LYS A 213 7.13 -21.73 -15.83
C LYS A 213 8.41 -21.17 -15.20
N LEU A 214 9.02 -21.85 -14.23
CA LEU A 214 10.28 -21.43 -13.61
C LEU A 214 11.47 -22.06 -14.33
N HIS A 215 12.02 -21.37 -15.33
CA HIS A 215 13.20 -21.82 -16.08
C HIS A 215 14.44 -22.06 -15.18
N THR A 216 14.52 -21.41 -14.02
CA THR A 216 15.58 -21.57 -13.01
C THR A 216 15.42 -22.82 -12.13
N ALA A 217 14.26 -23.50 -12.17
CA ALA A 217 13.98 -24.63 -11.28
C ALA A 217 14.92 -25.82 -11.52
N LYS A 218 15.35 -26.05 -12.77
CA LYS A 218 16.14 -27.22 -13.14
C LYS A 218 17.53 -27.24 -12.49
N SER A 219 18.23 -26.09 -12.45
CA SER A 219 19.52 -25.98 -11.78
C SER A 219 19.42 -26.04 -10.26
N LEU A 220 18.27 -25.65 -9.69
CA LEU A 220 18.02 -25.74 -8.25
C LEU A 220 17.65 -27.15 -7.84
N THR A 221 16.94 -27.91 -8.68
CA THR A 221 16.70 -29.34 -8.42
C THR A 221 18.00 -30.14 -8.43
N ASP A 222 19.05 -29.69 -9.13
CA ASP A 222 20.39 -30.30 -9.06
C ASP A 222 21.01 -30.19 -7.65
N VAL A 223 20.58 -29.22 -6.83
CA VAL A 223 20.98 -29.13 -5.41
C VAL A 223 20.46 -30.34 -4.63
N LEU A 224 19.33 -30.91 -5.03
CA LEU A 224 18.75 -32.11 -4.41
C LEU A 224 19.21 -33.39 -5.10
N ALA A 225 19.50 -33.32 -6.41
CA ALA A 225 19.95 -34.45 -7.22
C ALA A 225 21.25 -35.06 -6.65
N GLY A 226 21.28 -36.38 -6.55
CA GLY A 226 22.41 -37.13 -5.98
C GLY A 226 22.51 -37.08 -4.45
N ARG A 227 21.71 -36.25 -3.77
CA ARG A 227 21.62 -36.20 -2.30
C ARG A 227 20.38 -36.89 -1.76
N VAL A 228 19.25 -36.76 -2.47
CA VAL A 228 17.95 -37.33 -2.12
C VAL A 228 17.60 -38.43 -3.12
N PRO A 229 17.05 -39.59 -2.67
CA PRO A 229 16.60 -40.65 -3.57
C PRO A 229 15.54 -40.19 -4.58
N GLY A 230 15.60 -40.72 -5.80
CA GLY A 230 14.70 -40.33 -6.89
C GLY A 230 13.22 -40.56 -6.57
N ASP A 231 12.88 -41.66 -5.88
CA ASP A 231 11.50 -41.98 -5.48
C ASP A 231 10.91 -40.99 -4.46
N VAL A 232 11.74 -40.36 -3.64
CA VAL A 232 11.32 -39.27 -2.73
C VAL A 232 11.10 -37.98 -3.53
N LEU A 233 11.98 -37.68 -4.50
CA LEU A 233 11.84 -36.54 -5.39
C LEU A 233 10.58 -36.64 -6.27
N ASP A 234 10.25 -37.83 -6.78
CA ASP A 234 9.10 -38.07 -7.65
C ASP A 234 7.75 -37.89 -6.92
N ARG A 235 7.71 -38.19 -5.62
CA ARG A 235 6.49 -38.05 -4.78
C ARG A 235 6.31 -36.66 -4.19
N ALA A 236 7.38 -35.86 -4.10
CA ALA A 236 7.34 -34.54 -3.47
C ALA A 236 6.36 -33.55 -4.15
N PRO A 237 6.27 -33.45 -5.49
CA PRO A 237 5.35 -32.52 -6.16
C PRO A 237 3.88 -32.76 -5.80
N GLU A 238 3.47 -34.03 -5.71
CA GLU A 238 2.08 -34.39 -5.36
C GLU A 238 1.71 -33.90 -3.96
N ARG A 239 2.61 -34.08 -2.98
CA ARG A 239 2.40 -33.54 -1.62
C ARG A 239 2.44 -32.02 -1.59
N LEU A 240 3.38 -31.39 -2.29
CA LEU A 240 3.48 -29.92 -2.35
C LEU A 240 2.25 -29.28 -3.02
N ALA A 241 1.49 -30.03 -3.82
CA ALA A 241 0.23 -29.56 -4.40
C ALA A 241 -0.86 -29.27 -3.37
N GLU A 242 -0.75 -29.82 -2.14
CA GLU A 242 -1.61 -29.43 -1.00
C GLU A 242 -1.46 -27.95 -0.64
N ASN A 243 -0.33 -27.34 -1.01
CA ASN A 243 -0.12 -25.89 -0.93
C ASN A 243 -0.19 -25.31 0.49
N THR A 244 0.32 -26.05 1.47
CA THR A 244 0.39 -25.65 2.88
C THR A 244 1.84 -25.69 3.39
N LEU A 245 2.12 -24.93 4.47
CA LEU A 245 3.41 -25.03 5.17
C LEU A 245 3.65 -26.42 5.76
N GLN A 246 2.58 -27.12 6.15
CA GLN A 246 2.67 -28.47 6.71
C GLN A 246 3.13 -29.47 5.64
N ALA A 247 2.56 -29.42 4.43
CA ALA A 247 2.99 -30.25 3.32
C ALA A 247 4.47 -30.01 2.96
N LEU A 248 4.92 -28.75 2.95
CA LEU A 248 6.34 -28.41 2.76
C LEU A 248 7.22 -29.05 3.84
N LEU A 249 6.82 -28.95 5.12
CA LEU A 249 7.56 -29.53 6.22
C LEU A 249 7.65 -31.04 6.14
N ASP A 250 6.58 -31.71 5.77
CA ASP A 250 6.54 -33.18 5.70
C ASP A 250 7.41 -33.69 4.56
N VAL A 251 7.40 -33.00 3.41
CA VAL A 251 8.34 -33.25 2.31
C VAL A 251 9.79 -33.02 2.77
N MET A 252 10.10 -31.92 3.44
CA MET A 252 11.46 -31.65 3.93
C MET A 252 11.93 -32.66 4.98
N LYS A 253 11.04 -33.14 5.85
CA LYS A 253 11.36 -34.17 6.85
C LYS A 253 11.61 -35.53 6.21
N GLU A 254 10.82 -35.93 5.21
CA GLU A 254 11.05 -37.16 4.47
C GLU A 254 12.40 -37.10 3.73
N MET A 255 12.68 -36.00 3.03
CA MET A 255 13.98 -35.79 2.38
C MET A 255 15.12 -35.87 3.38
N TYR A 256 15.01 -35.18 4.52
CA TYR A 256 16.01 -35.24 5.59
C TYR A 256 16.26 -36.67 6.11
N GLN A 257 15.21 -37.46 6.32
CA GLN A 257 15.33 -38.85 6.78
C GLN A 257 16.01 -39.75 5.74
N SER A 258 15.89 -39.43 4.46
CA SER A 258 16.53 -40.17 3.36
C SER A 258 18.02 -39.84 3.16
N LEU A 259 18.57 -38.85 3.88
CA LEU A 259 19.98 -38.43 3.79
C LEU A 259 20.92 -39.42 4.51
N ASN A 260 21.15 -40.58 3.89
CA ASN A 260 21.97 -41.65 4.45
C ASN A 260 23.47 -41.30 4.53
N GLU A 261 24.02 -40.66 3.49
CA GLU A 261 25.46 -40.35 3.39
C GLU A 261 25.81 -38.87 3.65
N ALA A 262 24.83 -38.05 4.05
CA ALA A 262 25.06 -36.63 4.28
C ALA A 262 25.95 -36.38 5.51
N SER A 263 26.85 -35.42 5.37
CA SER A 263 27.72 -34.95 6.45
C SER A 263 26.90 -34.36 7.62
N LYS A 264 27.50 -34.30 8.82
CA LYS A 264 26.87 -33.64 9.98
C LYS A 264 26.50 -32.18 9.68
N ALA A 265 27.35 -31.47 8.95
CA ALA A 265 27.11 -30.08 8.57
C ALA A 265 25.90 -29.93 7.64
N GLU A 266 25.74 -30.81 6.64
CA GLU A 266 24.56 -30.81 5.77
C GLU A 266 23.29 -31.11 6.55
N LYS A 267 23.31 -32.10 7.46
CA LYS A 267 22.17 -32.42 8.31
C LYS A 267 21.75 -31.23 9.19
N GLU A 268 22.71 -30.46 9.70
CA GLU A 268 22.44 -29.23 10.46
C GLU A 268 21.76 -28.14 9.60
N ILE A 269 22.15 -27.97 8.34
CA ILE A 269 21.51 -27.02 7.41
C ILE A 269 20.03 -27.37 7.25
N TRP A 270 19.71 -28.63 6.96
CA TRP A 270 18.34 -29.11 6.83
C TRP A 270 17.52 -28.90 8.11
N LEU A 271 18.04 -29.35 9.25
CA LEU A 271 17.38 -29.19 10.55
C LEU A 271 17.14 -27.72 10.90
N ALA A 272 18.04 -26.81 10.52
CA ALA A 272 17.89 -25.38 10.76
C ALA A 272 16.73 -24.76 9.93
N VAL A 273 16.51 -25.22 8.70
CA VAL A 273 15.36 -24.78 7.89
C VAL A 273 14.07 -25.40 8.43
N ILE A 274 14.07 -26.71 8.68
CA ILE A 274 12.91 -27.44 9.21
C ILE A 274 12.44 -26.81 10.53
N ARG A 275 13.35 -26.51 11.46
CA ARG A 275 12.99 -25.83 12.73
C ARG A 275 12.30 -24.49 12.50
N ARG A 276 12.84 -23.63 11.63
CA ARG A 276 12.24 -22.31 11.34
C ARG A 276 10.86 -22.42 10.73
N LEU A 277 10.69 -23.32 9.75
CA LEU A 277 9.39 -23.57 9.13
C LEU A 277 8.40 -24.23 10.09
N SER A 278 8.87 -25.08 11.01
CA SER A 278 8.02 -25.74 12.00
C SER A 278 7.38 -24.71 12.95
N HIS A 279 8.12 -23.69 13.35
CA HIS A 279 7.56 -22.57 14.12
C HIS A 279 6.48 -21.78 13.35
N LEU A 280 6.53 -21.75 12.02
CA LEU A 280 5.50 -21.11 11.19
C LEU A 280 4.26 -22.01 11.07
N ALA A 281 4.46 -23.29 10.75
CA ALA A 281 3.37 -24.24 10.52
C ALA A 281 2.59 -24.60 11.79
N MET A 282 3.23 -24.54 12.96
CA MET A 282 2.56 -24.77 14.26
C MET A 282 1.82 -23.53 14.77
N SER A 283 1.83 -22.42 14.03
CA SER A 283 1.14 -21.21 14.44
C SER A 283 -0.33 -21.24 14.04
N ASP A 284 -1.17 -20.51 14.77
CA ASP A 284 -2.58 -20.26 14.43
C ASP A 284 -2.77 -19.58 13.06
N TYR A 285 -1.67 -19.17 12.41
CA TYR A 285 -1.62 -18.42 11.17
C TYR A 285 -1.00 -19.20 10.01
N ALA A 286 -0.71 -20.50 10.19
CA ALA A 286 -0.15 -21.33 9.15
C ALA A 286 -1.02 -21.33 7.87
N ASP A 287 -2.35 -21.32 8.04
CA ASP A 287 -3.32 -21.27 6.94
C ASP A 287 -3.34 -19.96 6.16
N LEU A 288 -2.73 -18.89 6.70
CA LEU A 288 -2.56 -17.63 6.00
C LEU A 288 -1.41 -17.69 4.99
N ILE A 289 -0.46 -18.60 5.15
CA ILE A 289 0.72 -18.71 4.30
C ILE A 289 0.64 -19.97 3.45
N ARG A 290 0.46 -19.78 2.15
CA ARG A 290 0.51 -20.82 1.13
C ARG A 290 1.90 -20.90 0.52
N LEU A 291 2.17 -21.99 -0.18
CA LEU A 291 3.42 -22.13 -0.94
C LEU A 291 3.33 -21.33 -2.24
N TYR A 292 2.20 -21.43 -2.94
CA TYR A 292 1.92 -20.83 -4.24
C TYR A 292 0.53 -20.21 -4.25
N GLY A 293 0.34 -19.21 -5.13
CA GLY A 293 -0.95 -18.64 -5.44
C GLY A 293 -1.57 -17.79 -4.32
N GLY A 294 -2.15 -16.67 -4.70
CA GLY A 294 -2.88 -15.81 -3.78
C GLY A 294 -3.44 -14.59 -4.49
N GLU A 295 -4.63 -14.17 -4.05
CA GLU A 295 -5.31 -12.98 -4.54
C GLU A 295 -5.79 -12.18 -3.32
N PRO A 296 -4.90 -11.41 -2.67
CA PRO A 296 -5.19 -10.80 -1.36
C PRO A 296 -6.33 -9.78 -1.36
N LEU A 297 -6.89 -9.44 -2.52
CA LEU A 297 -7.87 -8.39 -2.72
C LEU A 297 -9.12 -8.81 -3.51
N ALA A 298 -9.31 -10.10 -3.82
CA ALA A 298 -10.37 -10.55 -4.73
C ALA A 298 -11.82 -10.24 -4.24
N GLU A 299 -12.04 -10.09 -2.94
CA GLU A 299 -13.39 -10.03 -2.34
C GLU A 299 -13.74 -8.69 -1.65
N THR A 300 -12.81 -7.73 -1.61
CA THR A 300 -13.02 -6.49 -0.84
C THR A 300 -13.71 -5.40 -1.67
N ARG A 301 -14.94 -5.05 -1.27
CA ARG A 301 -15.79 -4.03 -1.91
C ARG A 301 -15.66 -2.64 -1.30
N GLU A 302 -15.39 -2.55 0.00
CA GLU A 302 -15.19 -1.25 0.66
C GLU A 302 -13.71 -0.85 0.64
N ASN A 303 -13.49 0.45 0.76
CA ASN A 303 -12.20 1.11 0.65
C ASN A 303 -12.17 2.24 1.68
N PRO A 304 -11.10 2.41 2.50
CA PRO A 304 -9.91 1.58 2.59
C PRO A 304 -10.16 0.17 3.17
N VAL A 305 -9.25 -0.75 2.88
CA VAL A 305 -9.19 -2.09 3.48
C VAL A 305 -8.09 -2.10 4.55
N VAL A 306 -8.45 -2.37 5.80
CA VAL A 306 -7.52 -2.52 6.92
C VAL A 306 -7.22 -3.99 7.14
N LEU A 307 -5.95 -4.36 7.07
CA LEU A 307 -5.41 -5.66 7.42
C LEU A 307 -4.79 -5.54 8.80
N ASP A 308 -5.56 -5.92 9.81
CA ASP A 308 -5.13 -5.92 11.20
C ASP A 308 -4.23 -7.13 11.45
N VAL A 309 -2.92 -6.89 11.32
CA VAL A 309 -1.89 -7.89 11.57
C VAL A 309 -1.45 -7.91 13.03
N SER A 310 -2.00 -7.02 13.88
CA SER A 310 -1.75 -7.01 15.32
C SER A 310 -2.21 -8.31 15.98
N SER A 311 -3.23 -8.97 15.42
CA SER A 311 -3.70 -10.28 15.88
C SER A 311 -2.60 -11.36 15.80
N ILE A 312 -1.69 -11.25 14.81
CA ILE A 312 -0.56 -12.16 14.65
C ILE A 312 0.43 -11.94 15.79
N ARG A 313 0.46 -12.87 16.76
CA ARG A 313 1.27 -12.77 17.98
C ARG A 313 2.76 -12.80 17.71
N SER A 314 3.21 -13.61 16.74
CA SER A 314 4.63 -13.73 16.41
C SER A 314 5.08 -12.56 15.53
N PRO A 315 6.02 -11.72 16.00
CA PRO A 315 6.54 -10.62 15.19
C PRO A 315 7.18 -11.12 13.90
N ARG A 316 7.83 -12.28 13.93
CA ARG A 316 8.45 -12.90 12.75
C ARG A 316 7.39 -13.26 11.69
N ILE A 317 6.26 -13.81 12.09
CA ILE A 317 5.15 -14.13 11.17
C ILE A 317 4.53 -12.85 10.62
N ARG A 318 4.38 -11.81 11.45
CA ARG A 318 3.85 -10.51 11.02
C ARG A 318 4.72 -9.86 9.95
N LYS A 319 6.05 -9.91 10.13
CA LYS A 319 7.05 -9.47 9.13
C LYS A 319 6.91 -10.26 7.83
N LEU A 320 6.88 -11.59 7.92
CA LEU A 320 6.79 -12.46 6.75
C LEU A 320 5.48 -12.22 5.99
N TYR A 321 4.35 -12.19 6.70
CA TYR A 321 3.06 -11.92 6.11
C TYR A 321 3.01 -10.58 5.37
N THR A 322 3.53 -9.51 5.98
CA THR A 322 3.57 -8.17 5.37
C THR A 322 4.44 -8.16 4.10
N LEU A 323 5.60 -8.82 4.14
CA LEU A 323 6.47 -8.98 2.98
C LEU A 323 5.76 -9.71 1.83
N LEU A 324 5.20 -10.90 2.11
CA LEU A 324 4.54 -11.73 1.10
C LEU A 324 3.30 -11.01 0.52
N LEU A 325 2.56 -10.27 1.35
CA LEU A 325 1.45 -9.44 0.89
C LEU A 325 1.91 -8.37 -0.11
N ILE A 326 2.98 -7.61 0.20
CA ILE A 326 3.51 -6.58 -0.70
C ILE A 326 3.97 -7.20 -2.03
N GLN A 327 4.68 -8.33 -1.97
CA GLN A 327 5.11 -9.06 -3.17
C GLN A 327 3.91 -9.47 -4.05
N GLN A 328 2.82 -9.94 -3.43
CA GLN A 328 1.60 -10.31 -4.15
C GLN A 328 0.85 -9.10 -4.73
N LEU A 329 0.75 -8.01 -3.98
CA LEU A 329 0.12 -6.77 -4.47
C LEU A 329 0.90 -6.21 -5.67
N TYR A 330 2.24 -6.21 -5.59
CA TYR A 330 3.09 -5.88 -6.73
C TYR A 330 2.83 -6.79 -7.94
N SER A 331 2.79 -8.11 -7.72
CA SER A 331 2.49 -9.09 -8.77
C SER A 331 1.11 -8.88 -9.40
N LEU A 332 0.11 -8.42 -8.65
CA LEU A 332 -1.20 -8.04 -9.19
C LEU A 332 -1.13 -6.74 -10.00
N ALA A 333 -0.37 -5.74 -9.55
CA ALA A 333 -0.18 -4.48 -10.26
C ALA A 333 0.54 -4.68 -11.59
N LEU A 334 1.59 -5.52 -11.60
CA LEU A 334 2.33 -5.91 -12.81
C LEU A 334 1.42 -6.57 -13.86
N ARG A 335 0.37 -7.28 -13.42
CA ARG A 335 -0.64 -7.90 -14.29
C ARG A 335 -1.74 -6.95 -14.76
N GLY A 336 -1.76 -5.70 -14.28
CA GLY A 336 -2.89 -4.79 -14.47
C GLY A 336 -4.18 -5.27 -13.79
N LYS A 337 -4.09 -6.20 -12.81
CA LYS A 337 -5.25 -6.68 -12.05
C LYS A 337 -5.66 -5.68 -10.97
N ILE A 338 -4.72 -4.87 -10.51
CA ILE A 338 -4.97 -3.70 -9.67
C ILE A 338 -4.26 -2.51 -10.30
N GLU A 339 -4.90 -1.35 -10.23
CA GLU A 339 -4.36 -0.07 -10.65
C GLU A 339 -4.66 0.95 -9.56
N ASN A 340 -3.98 2.09 -9.57
CA ASN A 340 -4.27 3.23 -8.68
C ASN A 340 -4.39 2.81 -7.21
N THR A 341 -3.44 1.98 -6.76
CA THR A 341 -3.47 1.36 -5.42
C THR A 341 -2.37 1.94 -4.55
N VAL A 342 -2.69 2.24 -3.29
CA VAL A 342 -1.74 2.70 -2.28
C VAL A 342 -1.73 1.72 -1.13
N ILE A 343 -0.54 1.26 -0.77
CA ILE A 343 -0.32 0.42 0.41
C ILE A 343 0.16 1.33 1.53
N VAL A 344 -0.58 1.43 2.62
CA VAL A 344 -0.14 2.08 3.86
C VAL A 344 0.46 1.00 4.75
N VAL A 345 1.73 1.11 5.09
CA VAL A 345 2.41 0.15 5.97
C VAL A 345 2.80 0.86 7.25
N ASP A 346 2.13 0.48 8.34
CA ASP A 346 2.58 0.89 9.68
C ASP A 346 3.81 0.09 10.11
N GLU A 347 4.65 0.69 10.95
CA GLU A 347 5.94 0.12 11.37
C GLU A 347 6.79 -0.38 10.17
N ALA A 348 6.85 0.42 9.10
CA ALA A 348 7.49 0.06 7.83
C ALA A 348 8.98 -0.34 7.97
N GLN A 349 9.64 0.01 9.08
CA GLN A 349 10.98 -0.45 9.40
C GLN A 349 11.16 -1.96 9.37
N HIS A 350 10.07 -2.71 9.50
CA HIS A 350 10.08 -4.16 9.54
C HIS A 350 10.24 -4.81 8.16
N ILE A 351 9.96 -4.07 7.08
CA ILE A 351 9.96 -4.61 5.71
C ILE A 351 10.76 -3.76 4.71
N LEU A 352 10.97 -2.46 4.97
CA LEU A 352 11.46 -1.52 3.95
C LEU A 352 12.86 -1.84 3.42
N LEU A 353 13.77 -2.35 4.26
CA LEU A 353 15.14 -2.70 3.87
C LEU A 353 15.29 -4.16 3.44
N THR A 354 14.19 -4.81 3.07
CA THR A 354 14.26 -6.14 2.48
C THR A 354 14.62 -5.99 1.01
N PRO A 355 15.65 -6.68 0.47
CA PRO A 355 16.12 -6.51 -0.91
C PRO A 355 14.98 -6.53 -1.94
N THR A 356 14.08 -7.51 -1.79
CA THR A 356 12.89 -7.62 -2.65
C THR A 356 12.01 -6.38 -2.58
N VAL A 357 11.71 -5.85 -1.39
CA VAL A 357 10.82 -4.69 -1.26
C VAL A 357 11.45 -3.46 -1.92
N THR A 358 12.77 -3.28 -1.80
CA THR A 358 13.50 -2.19 -2.44
C THR A 358 13.42 -2.20 -3.95
N GLU A 359 13.65 -3.36 -4.56
CA GLU A 359 13.53 -3.52 -6.01
C GLU A 359 12.08 -3.32 -6.47
N LEU A 360 11.13 -3.94 -5.78
CA LEU A 360 9.71 -3.87 -6.14
C LEU A 360 9.18 -2.45 -6.10
N LEU A 361 9.48 -1.70 -5.05
CA LEU A 361 8.98 -0.33 -4.88
C LEU A 361 9.57 0.62 -5.93
N ALA A 362 10.86 0.50 -6.28
CA ALA A 362 11.47 1.32 -7.32
C ALA A 362 10.73 1.22 -8.68
N GLU A 363 10.16 0.06 -8.98
CA GLU A 363 9.38 -0.19 -10.19
C GLU A 363 7.87 0.02 -10.02
N ALA A 364 7.34 -0.15 -8.81
CA ALA A 364 5.91 -0.09 -8.48
C ALA A 364 5.23 1.20 -8.97
N ARG A 365 5.96 2.33 -8.95
CA ARG A 365 5.49 3.62 -9.46
C ARG A 365 5.04 3.58 -10.93
N LYS A 366 5.61 2.70 -11.77
CA LYS A 366 5.23 2.53 -13.18
C LYS A 366 3.85 1.89 -13.34
N TYR A 367 3.40 1.16 -12.32
CA TYR A 367 2.17 0.37 -12.34
C TYR A 367 1.08 0.98 -11.45
N GLY A 368 1.22 2.24 -11.04
CA GLY A 368 0.26 2.92 -10.18
C GLY A 368 0.14 2.30 -8.78
N LEU A 369 1.21 1.66 -8.29
CA LEU A 369 1.27 1.09 -6.95
C LEU A 369 2.16 1.97 -6.05
N GLY A 370 1.51 2.69 -5.13
CA GLY A 370 2.14 3.58 -4.17
C GLY A 370 2.37 2.92 -2.80
N LEU A 371 3.29 3.50 -2.04
CA LEU A 371 3.59 3.10 -0.65
C LEU A 371 3.52 4.32 0.23
N VAL A 372 2.74 4.27 1.31
CA VAL A 372 2.81 5.21 2.42
C VAL A 372 3.50 4.47 3.57
N ALA A 373 4.81 4.70 3.72
CA ALA A 373 5.64 4.09 4.74
C ALA A 373 5.57 4.90 6.03
N VAL A 374 4.98 4.34 7.09
CA VAL A 374 4.94 4.98 8.41
C VAL A 374 6.01 4.35 9.29
N THR A 375 6.97 5.13 9.77
CA THR A 375 8.08 4.61 10.58
C THR A 375 8.59 5.62 11.59
N GLN A 376 9.26 5.12 12.62
CA GLN A 376 9.92 5.93 13.63
C GLN A 376 11.40 6.19 13.32
N SER A 377 11.93 5.56 12.26
CA SER A 377 13.36 5.57 11.95
C SER A 377 13.67 6.27 10.63
N PRO A 378 14.10 7.55 10.66
CA PRO A 378 14.50 8.30 9.47
C PRO A 378 15.66 7.65 8.71
N ARG A 379 16.58 6.99 9.42
CA ARG A 379 17.73 6.30 8.84
C ARG A 379 17.35 5.24 7.81
N LEU A 380 16.21 4.58 8.00
CA LEU A 380 15.73 3.57 7.07
C LEU A 380 15.27 4.19 5.75
N ILE A 381 14.71 5.39 5.80
CA ILE A 381 14.36 6.15 4.59
C ILE A 381 15.63 6.63 3.89
N GLU A 382 16.62 7.10 4.65
CA GLU A 382 17.93 7.51 4.12
C GLU A 382 18.63 6.35 3.41
N GLU A 383 18.73 5.19 4.06
CA GLU A 383 19.38 3.98 3.55
C GLU A 383 18.67 3.39 2.32
N TYR A 384 17.34 3.44 2.31
CA TYR A 384 16.53 3.05 1.17
C TYR A 384 16.72 3.97 -0.06
N GLY A 385 17.11 5.22 0.18
CA GLY A 385 17.35 6.21 -0.86
C GLY A 385 16.23 7.24 -0.93
N LEU A 386 16.59 8.48 -0.59
CA LEU A 386 15.74 9.67 -0.66
C LEU A 386 14.99 9.84 -1.99
N HIS A 387 15.66 9.53 -3.10
CA HIS A 387 15.09 9.66 -4.46
C HIS A 387 13.88 8.76 -4.71
N ASN A 388 13.65 7.77 -3.86
CA ASN A 388 12.51 6.86 -3.98
C ASN A 388 11.26 7.38 -3.27
N PHE A 389 11.35 8.40 -2.40
CA PHE A 389 10.18 9.02 -1.77
C PHE A 389 9.98 10.43 -2.32
N ASN A 390 8.86 10.64 -3.00
CA ASN A 390 8.50 11.96 -3.51
C ASN A 390 8.06 12.93 -2.41
N THR A 391 7.44 12.38 -1.36
CA THR A 391 6.89 13.16 -0.24
C THR A 391 7.40 12.61 1.08
N ILE A 392 7.92 13.50 1.92
CA ILE A 392 8.41 13.18 3.26
C ILE A 392 7.68 14.07 4.26
N ILE A 393 7.01 13.45 5.23
CA ILE A 393 6.26 14.11 6.30
C ILE A 393 6.95 13.76 7.62
N VAL A 394 7.45 14.77 8.34
CA VAL A 394 8.19 14.59 9.58
C VAL A 394 7.42 15.21 10.74
N HIS A 395 6.93 14.36 11.63
CA HIS A 395 6.44 14.74 12.96
C HIS A 395 7.58 14.81 13.97
N ARG A 396 7.25 15.15 15.22
CA ARG A 396 8.23 15.22 16.32
C ARG A 396 9.07 13.93 16.45
N LEU A 397 10.38 14.11 16.53
CA LEU A 397 11.37 13.06 16.84
C LEU A 397 12.15 13.42 18.11
N SER A 398 12.33 12.43 19.00
CA SER A 398 12.97 12.66 20.31
C SER A 398 14.50 12.62 20.27
N SER A 399 15.08 11.81 19.39
CA SER A 399 16.52 11.57 19.28
C SER A 399 17.21 12.64 18.44
N ALA A 400 18.31 13.22 18.94
CA ALA A 400 19.06 14.25 18.21
C ALA A 400 19.61 13.73 16.87
N ASN A 401 20.09 12.48 16.86
CA ASN A 401 20.59 11.84 15.65
C ASN A 401 19.46 11.65 14.61
N ASP A 402 18.27 11.23 15.05
CA ASP A 402 17.15 11.03 14.13
C ASP A 402 16.60 12.35 13.61
N ARG A 403 16.62 13.41 14.43
CA ARG A 403 16.29 14.77 13.99
C ARG A 403 17.25 15.29 12.93
N ALA A 404 18.55 15.07 13.10
CA ALA A 404 19.55 15.48 12.12
C ALA A 404 19.35 14.78 10.77
N VAL A 405 19.12 13.47 10.79
CA VAL A 405 18.80 12.70 9.58
C VAL A 405 17.49 13.21 8.97
N ALA A 406 16.41 13.35 9.73
CA ALA A 406 15.14 13.83 9.21
C ALA A 406 15.20 15.25 8.63
N ALA A 407 15.97 16.16 9.24
CA ALA A 407 16.22 17.50 8.72
C ALA A 407 16.94 17.45 7.36
N GLN A 408 17.95 16.58 7.24
CA GLN A 408 18.60 16.31 5.96
C GLN A 408 17.62 15.73 4.92
N LEU A 409 16.72 14.83 5.32
CA LEU A 409 15.70 14.29 4.41
C LEU A 409 14.74 15.38 3.89
N LEU A 410 14.44 16.38 4.72
CA LEU A 410 13.61 17.52 4.32
C LEU A 410 14.36 18.51 3.41
N GLY A 411 15.68 18.40 3.30
CA GLY A 411 16.53 19.32 2.51
C GLY A 411 17.02 20.55 3.28
N ASP A 412 16.75 20.63 4.58
CA ASP A 412 17.16 21.76 5.43
C ASP A 412 17.61 21.26 6.81
N ARG A 413 18.92 21.34 7.07
CA ARG A 413 19.55 20.85 8.30
C ARG A 413 19.18 21.66 9.53
N ASP A 414 18.77 22.93 9.36
CA ASP A 414 18.43 23.82 10.47
C ASP A 414 17.06 23.47 11.08
N LEU A 415 16.26 22.66 10.38
CA LEU A 415 14.98 22.13 10.88
C LEU A 415 15.14 21.14 12.05
N ALA A 416 16.35 20.63 12.33
CA ALA A 416 16.57 19.62 13.36
C ALA A 416 16.06 20.06 14.75
N ASP A 417 16.26 21.33 15.13
CA ASP A 417 15.76 21.86 16.40
C ASP A 417 14.25 22.07 16.40
N ILE A 418 13.69 22.48 15.25
CA ILE A 418 12.24 22.68 15.08
C ILE A 418 11.52 21.35 15.19
N ILE A 419 12.02 20.30 14.53
CA ILE A 419 11.48 18.94 14.59
C ILE A 419 11.38 18.46 16.05
N GLY A 420 12.34 18.81 16.90
CA GLY A 420 12.32 18.41 18.32
C GLY A 420 11.24 19.10 19.15
N ARG A 421 10.74 20.25 18.69
CA ARG A 421 9.76 21.10 19.39
C ARG A 421 8.33 20.97 18.86
N LEU A 422 8.13 20.27 17.73
CA LEU A 422 6.80 20.02 17.16
C LEU A 422 5.85 19.39 18.19
N LYS A 423 4.64 19.90 18.30
CA LYS A 423 3.60 19.30 19.15
C LYS A 423 2.95 18.09 18.46
N PRO A 424 2.27 17.19 19.19
CA PRO A 424 1.46 16.15 18.58
C PRO A 424 0.49 16.72 17.54
N GLY A 425 0.51 16.17 16.32
CA GLY A 425 -0.29 16.66 15.20
C GLY A 425 0.37 17.77 14.37
N GLU A 426 1.48 18.36 14.82
CA GLU A 426 2.32 19.22 13.98
C GLU A 426 3.32 18.37 13.20
N ALA A 427 3.60 18.77 11.96
CA ALA A 427 4.57 18.13 11.08
C ALA A 427 5.22 19.14 10.12
N ILE A 428 6.32 18.74 9.52
CA ILE A 428 6.93 19.45 8.39
C ILE A 428 6.88 18.53 7.19
N VAL A 429 6.45 19.06 6.04
CA VAL A 429 6.31 18.30 4.80
C VAL A 429 7.30 18.82 3.78
N SER A 430 8.03 17.91 3.14
CA SER A 430 8.77 18.18 1.92
C SER A 430 8.13 17.40 0.77
N MET A 431 7.87 18.08 -0.33
CA MET A 431 7.38 17.50 -1.59
C MET A 431 8.38 17.90 -2.67
N GLN A 432 8.70 17.01 -3.62
CA GLN A 432 9.64 17.35 -4.70
C GLN A 432 9.26 18.60 -5.51
N GLN A 433 7.97 18.95 -5.55
CA GLN A 433 7.47 20.14 -6.25
C GLN A 433 7.50 21.43 -5.42
N ALA A 434 7.73 21.33 -4.10
CA ALA A 434 7.82 22.49 -3.22
C ALA A 434 9.28 22.96 -3.10
N GLU A 435 9.52 24.26 -3.27
CA GLU A 435 10.87 24.84 -3.16
C GLU A 435 11.44 24.75 -1.73
N THR A 436 10.56 24.74 -0.72
CA THR A 436 10.94 24.67 0.70
C THR A 436 9.99 23.78 1.50
N PRO A 437 10.47 23.16 2.60
CA PRO A 437 9.61 22.41 3.51
C PRO A 437 8.49 23.26 4.11
N ILE A 438 7.28 22.69 4.19
CA ILE A 438 6.06 23.38 4.62
C ILE A 438 5.67 22.88 6.01
N PRO A 439 5.63 23.74 7.05
CA PRO A 439 5.07 23.37 8.34
C PRO A 439 3.55 23.25 8.24
N ILE A 440 3.01 22.15 8.77
CA ILE A 440 1.58 21.85 8.77
C ILE A 440 1.08 21.42 10.15
N THR A 441 -0.20 21.66 10.39
CA THR A 441 -0.97 21.05 11.46
C THR A 441 -1.96 20.05 10.88
N VAL A 442 -1.88 18.81 11.33
CA VAL A 442 -2.76 17.71 10.95
C VAL A 442 -3.90 17.62 11.95
N ARG A 443 -5.11 17.90 11.48
CA ARG A 443 -6.33 17.77 12.28
C ARG A 443 -7.11 16.53 11.85
N LEU A 444 -7.56 15.74 12.82
CA LEU A 444 -8.56 14.68 12.61
C LEU A 444 -9.97 15.31 12.59
N GLU A 445 -10.18 16.25 11.69
CA GLU A 445 -11.54 16.70 11.33
C GLU A 445 -12.04 15.80 10.20
N LYS A 446 -13.37 15.76 9.99
CA LYS A 446 -13.98 14.99 8.90
C LYS A 446 -13.29 15.35 7.57
N PRO A 447 -13.00 14.37 6.71
CA PRO A 447 -11.87 14.38 5.78
C PRO A 447 -11.97 15.46 4.72
N CYS A 448 -13.18 15.92 4.41
CA CYS A 448 -13.45 16.99 3.45
C CYS A 448 -14.78 17.65 3.84
N SER A 449 -14.73 18.63 4.75
CA SER A 449 -15.89 19.47 5.10
C SER A 449 -15.82 20.80 4.40
#